data_AF-A0A3D2P392-F1
#
_entry.id   AF-A0A3D2P392-F1
#
_cell.length_a   1.000
_cell.length_b   1.000
_cell.length_c   1.000
_cell.angle_alpha   90.00
_cell.angle_beta   90.00
_cell.angle_gamma   90.00
#
_symmetry.space_group_name_H-M   'P 1'
#
loop_
_entity.id
_entity.type
_entity.pdbx_description
1 polymer ?
#
loop_
_entity_poly.entity_id
_entity_poly.type
_entity_poly.pdbx_seq_one_letter_code
_entity_poly.pdbx_strand_id
1 'polypeptide(L)' 'MVAENLDGLREEGRYRVFADIVRDRGNFPRAVYHDGEGKRQDIVVWCSNDYLG' A
#
# COMPACT_ATOMS: atom_id res chain seq x y z
N MET A 1 4.94 -21.41 16.86
CA MET A 1 5.65 -20.17 17.24
C MET A 1 5.56 -19.02 16.22
N VAL A 2 5.80 -19.20 14.90
CA VAL A 2 5.63 -18.07 13.95
C VAL A 2 4.15 -17.81 13.61
N ALA A 3 3.36 -18.87 13.42
CA ALA A 3 1.94 -18.75 13.09
C ALA A 3 1.10 -18.12 14.23
N GLU A 4 1.33 -18.55 15.48
CA GLU A 4 0.64 -18.02 16.67
C GLU A 4 0.80 -16.50 16.80
N ASN A 5 1.97 -15.97 16.44
CA ASN A 5 2.24 -14.54 16.48
C ASN A 5 1.48 -13.75 15.39
N LEU A 6 1.14 -14.40 14.27
CA LEU A 6 0.36 -13.75 13.20
C LEU A 6 -1.12 -13.67 13.56
N ASP A 7 -1.66 -14.72 14.19
CA ASP A 7 -3.04 -14.74 14.66
C ASP A 7 -3.26 -13.65 15.73
N GLY A 8 -2.33 -13.50 16.68
CA GLY A 8 -2.37 -12.41 17.65
C GLY A 8 -2.38 -11.02 17.00
N LEU A 9 -1.57 -10.78 15.96
CA LEU A 9 -1.60 -9.49 15.23
C LEU A 9 -2.93 -9.24 14.50
N ARG A 10 -3.58 -10.30 14.01
CA ARG A 10 -4.88 -10.22 13.36
C ARG A 10 -5.98 -9.94 14.38
N GLU A 11 -5.95 -10.61 15.53
CA GLU A 11 -6.88 -10.38 16.64
C GLU A 11 -6.76 -8.96 17.22
N GLU A 12 -5.53 -8.45 17.33
CA GLU A 12 -5.27 -7.07 17.77
C GLU A 12 -5.64 -6.00 16.72
N GLY A 13 -5.96 -6.39 15.49
CA GLY A 13 -6.27 -5.46 14.40
C GLY A 13 -5.07 -4.65 13.89
N ARG A 14 -3.84 -5.07 14.21
CA ARG A 14 -2.59 -4.39 13.80
C ARG A 14 -1.84 -5.11 12.69
N TYR A 15 -2.41 -6.19 12.17
CA TYR A 15 -1.92 -6.85 10.96
C TYR A 15 -1.96 -5.88 9.77
N ARG A 16 -0.86 -5.80 9.01
CA ARG A 16 -0.71 -4.83 7.92
C ARG A 16 -0.86 -5.52 6.57
N VAL A 17 -1.60 -4.86 5.68
CA VAL A 17 -1.66 -5.18 4.25
C VAL A 17 -1.02 -4.02 3.50
N PHE A 18 0.00 -4.30 2.69
CA PHE A 18 0.69 -3.28 1.92
C PHE A 18 -0.05 -3.03 0.60
N ALA A 19 -0.15 -1.76 0.21
CA ALA A 19 -0.63 -1.38 -1.11
C ALA A 19 0.56 -1.35 -2.09
N ASP A 20 0.47 -2.12 -3.17
CA ASP A 20 1.45 -2.10 -4.25
C ASP A 20 1.16 -0.93 -5.19
N ILE A 21 1.94 0.15 -5.06
CA ILE A 21 1.74 1.40 -5.81
C ILE A 21 3.01 1.79 -6.58
N VAL A 22 2.82 2.26 -7.81
CA VAL A 22 3.90 2.79 -8.67
C VAL A 22 3.61 4.25 -8.98
N ARG A 23 4.45 5.16 -8.49
CA ARG A 23 4.29 6.61 -8.72
C ARG A 23 4.62 6.98 -10.15
N ASP A 24 3.85 7.90 -10.72
CA ASP A 24 4.06 8.42 -12.07
C ASP A 24 5.07 9.57 -12.05
N ARG A 25 6.26 9.33 -12.59
CA ARG A 25 7.36 10.30 -12.56
C ARG A 25 7.03 11.51 -13.44
N GLY A 26 7.02 12.69 -12.84
CA GLY A 26 6.71 13.95 -13.53
C GLY A 26 5.22 14.29 -13.54
N ASN A 27 4.38 13.42 -12.98
CA ASN A 27 2.94 13.62 -12.85
C ASN A 27 2.49 13.41 -11.38
N PHE A 28 3.31 13.85 -10.43
CA PHE A 28 2.98 13.75 -9.02
C PHE A 28 1.73 14.58 -8.70
N PRO A 29 0.84 14.09 -7.82
CA PRO A 29 0.95 12.89 -6.98
C PRO A 29 0.24 11.64 -7.54
N ARG A 30 0.13 11.49 -8.88
CA ARG A 30 -0.49 10.30 -9.50
C ARG A 30 0.33 9.03 -9.30
N ALA A 31 -0.37 7.90 -9.19
CA ALA A 31 0.22 6.58 -9.15
C ALA A 31 -0.74 5.53 -9.73
N VAL A 32 -0.20 4.36 -10.06
CA VAL A 32 -0.98 3.16 -10.38
C VAL A 32 -0.92 2.21 -9.20
N TYR A 33 -2.08 1.77 -8.71
CA TYR A 33 -2.23 0.69 -7.74
C TYR A 33 -2.39 -0.65 -8.46
N HIS A 34 -1.62 -1.66 -8.05
CA HIS A 34 -1.80 -3.05 -8.46
C HIS A 34 -2.57 -3.79 -7.37
N ASP A 35 -3.75 -4.31 -7.71
CA ASP A 35 -4.45 -5.19 -6.77
C ASP A 35 -3.79 -6.58 -6.75
N GLY A 36 -4.05 -7.33 -5.68
CA GLY A 36 -3.54 -8.70 -5.54
C GLY A 36 -4.10 -9.71 -6.55
N GLU A 37 -5.03 -9.28 -7.42
CA GLU A 37 -5.66 -10.09 -8.47
C GLU A 37 -5.17 -9.71 -9.88
N GLY A 38 -4.18 -8.82 -9.99
CA GLY A 38 -3.56 -8.40 -11.24
C GLY A 38 -4.27 -7.25 -11.97
N LYS A 39 -5.29 -6.62 -11.39
CA LYS A 39 -5.89 -5.39 -11.94
C LYS A 39 -5.04 -4.18 -11.59
N ARG A 40 -5.14 -3.16 -12.45
CA ARG A 40 -4.47 -1.87 -12.30
C ARG A 40 -5.50 -0.77 -12.16
N GLN A 41 -5.25 0.17 -11.25
CA GLN A 41 -6.12 1.31 -11.01
C GLN A 41 -5.32 2.60 -10.86
N ASP A 42 -5.74 3.65 -11.55
CA ASP A 42 -5.19 4.99 -11.35
C ASP A 42 -5.67 5.60 -10.03
N ILE A 43 -4.72 6.09 -9.23
CA ILE A 43 -4.96 6.67 -7.91
C ILE A 43 -4.25 8.01 -7.74
N VAL A 44 -4.57 8.70 -6.63
CA VAL A 44 -3.88 9.91 -6.17
C VAL A 44 -3.28 9.61 -4.80
N VAL A 45 -1.97 9.80 -4.64
CA VAL A 45 -1.27 9.50 -3.38
C VAL A 45 -1.42 10.66 -2.40
N TRP A 46 -2.07 10.41 -1.25
CA TRP A 46 -2.29 11.42 -0.19
C TRP A 46 -1.43 11.22 1.06
N CYS A 47 -0.88 10.03 1.26
CA CYS A 47 -0.06 9.68 2.43
C CYS A 47 1.44 9.59 2.10
N SER A 48 1.88 10.23 1.02
CA SER A 48 3.29 10.32 0.67
C SER A 48 4.01 11.26 1.64
N ASN A 49 5.20 10.87 2.06
CA ASN A 49 6.13 11.76 2.77
C ASN A 49 7.10 12.48 1.80
N ASP A 50 6.96 12.25 0.49
CA ASP A 50 7.66 13.02 -0.52
C ASP A 50 7.02 14.39 -0.68
N TYR A 51 7.41 15.31 0.21
CA TYR A 51 6.80 16.63 0.32
C TYR A 51 7.22 17.61 -0.77
N LEU A 52 8.35 17.36 -1.44
CA LEU A 52 8.91 18.28 -2.44
C LEU A 52 8.79 17.75 -3.88
N GLY A 53 8.32 16.50 -4.04
CA GLY A 53 8.14 15.86 -5.34
C GLY A 53 9.45 15.38 -5.96
#